data_AF-A0A8T4BS24-F1
#
_entry.id   AF-A0A8T4BS24-F1
#
_cell.length_a   1.000
_cell.length_b   1.000
_cell.length_c   1.000
_cell.angle_alpha   90.00
_cell.angle_beta   90.00
_cell.angle_gamma   90.00
#
_symmetry.space_group_name_H-M   'P 1'
#
loop_
_entity.id
_entity.type
_entity.pdbx_description
1 polymer ?
#
loop_
_entity_poly.entity_id
_entity_poly.type
_entity_poly.pdbx_seq_one_letter_code
_entity_poly.pdbx_strand_id
1 'polypeptide(L)'
;MENKGFMSDIVKDKKLKSSDVQEILKKIKDSSQGNEIFEKMQQEKTTSLKDSIEDIQRLIGQREKLSKELLADMDQIKFEVGNIITKVATELGGVESQKEQIMLKQKQVEIEEVKVQEKLNCWRDIADLKKELREREQELKEKETRLGMIDDLIGG
;
A
#
# COMPACT_ATOMS: atom_id res chain seq x y z
N MET A 1 -14.26 41.85 2.71
CA MET A 1 -13.46 42.55 3.73
C MET A 1 -14.08 42.16 5.07
N GLU A 2 -13.45 41.57 6.09
CA GLU A 2 -12.09 41.09 6.36
C GLU A 2 -12.29 40.04 7.47
N ASN A 3 -11.86 38.79 7.25
CA ASN A 3 -11.86 37.76 8.29
C ASN A 3 -10.45 37.13 8.36
N LYS A 4 -9.46 38.00 8.55
CA LYS A 4 -8.02 37.69 8.63
C LYS A 4 -7.39 38.43 9.81
N GLY A 5 -7.86 38.14 11.03
CA GLY A 5 -7.35 38.84 12.22
C GLY A 5 -7.10 37.98 13.46
N PHE A 6 -7.77 36.84 13.62
CA PHE A 6 -7.72 36.14 14.93
C PHE A 6 -6.57 35.11 15.07
N MET A 7 -5.87 34.77 13.98
CA MET A 7 -4.77 33.79 14.01
C MET A 7 -3.37 34.39 13.87
N SER A 8 -3.21 35.69 13.55
CA SER A 8 -1.85 36.27 13.36
C SER A 8 -1.14 36.63 14.65
N ASP A 9 -1.86 36.71 15.77
CA ASP A 9 -1.31 37.33 16.98
C ASP A 9 -0.84 36.31 18.05
N ILE A 10 -0.91 35.01 17.74
CA ILE A 10 -0.42 33.95 18.64
C ILE A 10 1.04 33.54 18.32
N VAL A 11 1.61 33.99 17.20
CA VAL A 11 2.96 33.58 16.76
C VAL A 11 3.96 34.75 16.80
N LYS A 12 3.98 35.49 17.91
CA LYS A 12 5.11 36.36 18.24
C LYS A 12 5.61 36.07 19.65
N ASP A 13 6.68 35.28 19.70
CA ASP A 13 7.66 35.21 20.79
C ASP A 13 7.15 35.14 22.23
N LYS A 14 6.40 34.09 22.54
CA LYS A 14 6.39 33.55 23.92
C LYS A 14 6.66 32.07 23.87
N LYS A 15 7.83 31.65 24.37
CA LYS A 15 8.00 30.30 24.93
C LYS A 15 6.89 30.14 25.96
N LEU A 16 5.77 29.50 25.56
CA LEU A 16 4.73 29.10 26.49
C LEU A 16 5.40 28.32 27.61
N LYS A 17 5.27 28.82 28.85
CA LYS A 17 5.83 28.11 29.99
C LYS A 17 5.08 26.78 30.10
N SER A 18 5.77 25.71 30.49
CA SER A 18 5.17 24.39 30.73
C SER A 18 3.90 24.48 31.61
N SER A 19 3.90 25.41 32.57
CA SER A 19 2.76 25.75 33.43
C SER A 19 1.51 26.24 32.68
N ASP A 20 1.69 27.06 31.64
CA ASP A 20 0.57 27.64 30.88
C ASP A 20 -0.06 26.58 29.97
N VAL A 21 0.76 25.68 29.43
CA VAL A 21 0.30 24.50 28.65
C VAL A 21 -0.49 23.54 29.55
N GLN A 22 -0.02 23.31 30.78
CA GLN A 22 -0.72 22.49 31.77
C GLN A 22 -2.06 23.11 32.19
N GLU A 23 -2.15 24.44 32.32
CA GLU A 23 -3.38 25.13 32.69
C GLU A 23 -4.42 25.10 31.56
N ILE A 24 -3.98 25.20 30.29
CA ILE A 24 -4.84 25.06 29.12
C ILE A 24 -5.35 23.62 28.99
N LEU A 25 -4.48 22.62 29.19
CA LEU A 25 -4.88 21.21 29.19
C LEU A 25 -5.89 20.89 30.30
N LYS A 26 -5.74 21.49 31.48
CA LYS A 26 -6.69 21.33 32.60
C LYS A 26 -8.05 21.97 32.29
N LYS A 27 -8.08 23.17 31.69
CA LYS A 27 -9.32 23.83 31.28
C LYS A 27 -10.07 23.08 30.17
N ILE A 28 -9.36 22.39 29.29
CA ILE A 28 -9.96 21.52 28.27
C ILE A 28 -10.52 20.24 28.92
N LYS A 29 -9.80 19.66 29.89
CA LYS A 29 -10.17 18.45 30.66
C LYS A 29 -11.47 18.61 31.45
N ASP A 30 -11.73 19.80 31.98
CA ASP A 30 -12.92 20.08 32.81
C ASP A 30 -14.20 20.34 31.98
N SER A 31 -14.10 20.42 30.64
CA SER A 31 -15.27 20.47 29.76
C SER A 31 -15.60 19.06 29.26
N SER A 32 -16.78 18.52 29.59
CA SER A 32 -17.20 17.19 29.12
C SER A 32 -17.16 17.06 27.59
N GLN A 33 -17.33 18.19 26.91
CA GLN A 33 -17.28 18.32 25.46
C GLN A 33 -15.84 18.20 24.89
N GLY A 34 -14.82 18.63 25.64
CA GLY A 34 -13.42 18.58 25.23
C GLY A 34 -12.84 17.16 25.24
N ASN A 35 -13.18 16.35 26.25
CA ASN A 35 -12.78 14.95 26.32
C ASN A 35 -13.45 14.13 25.20
N GLU A 36 -14.74 14.34 24.93
CA GLU A 36 -15.47 13.62 23.89
C GLU A 36 -14.94 13.92 22.47
N ILE A 37 -14.54 15.18 22.20
CA ILE A 37 -13.91 15.58 20.92
C ILE A 37 -12.50 14.97 20.81
N PHE A 38 -11.74 14.95 21.90
CA PHE A 38 -10.40 14.37 21.91
C PHE A 38 -10.43 12.86 21.67
N GLU A 39 -11.29 12.13 22.35
CA GLU A 39 -11.50 10.69 22.14
C GLU A 39 -11.93 10.37 20.70
N LYS A 40 -12.91 11.12 20.15
CA LYS A 40 -13.36 10.94 18.76
C LYS A 40 -12.22 11.18 17.77
N MET A 41 -11.43 12.24 17.94
CA MET A 41 -10.30 12.52 17.05
C MET A 41 -9.20 11.44 17.13
N GLN A 42 -8.97 10.87 18.32
CA GLN A 42 -8.03 9.77 18.50
C GLN A 42 -8.53 8.48 17.85
N GLN A 43 -9.81 8.16 18.03
CA GLN A 43 -10.45 7.02 17.39
C GLN A 43 -10.39 7.15 15.88
N GLU A 44 -10.79 8.29 15.30
CA GLU A 44 -10.76 8.52 13.85
C GLU A 44 -9.36 8.31 13.25
N LYS A 45 -8.31 8.83 13.89
CA LYS A 45 -6.92 8.65 13.41
C LYS A 45 -6.45 7.20 13.51
N THR A 46 -6.90 6.47 14.53
CA THR A 46 -6.51 5.08 14.75
C THR A 46 -7.26 4.16 13.79
N THR A 47 -8.56 4.42 13.58
CA THR A 47 -9.38 3.73 12.58
C THR A 47 -8.83 3.97 11.17
N SER A 48 -8.51 5.20 10.80
CA SER A 48 -7.93 5.50 9.49
C SER A 48 -6.61 4.76 9.23
N LEU A 49 -5.78 4.57 10.26
CA LEU A 49 -4.56 3.76 10.13
C LEU A 49 -4.86 2.26 9.99
N LYS A 50 -5.84 1.74 10.72
CA LYS A 50 -6.31 0.35 10.59
C LYS A 50 -6.85 0.09 9.20
N ASP A 51 -7.69 1.00 8.68
CA ASP A 51 -8.21 0.93 7.31
C ASP A 51 -7.08 0.91 6.29
N SER A 52 -6.06 1.78 6.46
CA SER A 52 -4.89 1.80 5.57
C SER A 52 -4.09 0.49 5.61
N ILE A 53 -3.96 -0.13 6.77
CA ILE A 53 -3.27 -1.43 6.93
C ILE A 53 -4.05 -2.54 6.21
N GLU A 54 -5.37 -2.59 6.40
CA GLU A 54 -6.26 -3.55 5.73
C GLU A 54 -6.22 -3.38 4.22
N ASP A 55 -6.22 -2.14 3.73
CA ASP A 55 -6.09 -1.83 2.31
C ASP A 55 -4.76 -2.32 1.73
N ILE A 56 -3.64 -2.11 2.41
CA ILE A 56 -2.32 -2.60 1.96
C ILE A 56 -2.31 -4.13 1.91
N GLN A 57 -2.85 -4.81 2.93
CA GLN A 57 -2.95 -6.27 2.95
C GLN A 57 -3.80 -6.80 1.78
N ARG A 58 -4.92 -6.14 1.49
CA ARG A 58 -5.76 -6.45 0.33
C ARG A 58 -5.00 -6.25 -0.98
N LEU A 59 -4.25 -5.17 -1.12
CA LEU A 59 -3.46 -4.88 -2.33
C LEU A 59 -2.38 -5.94 -2.57
N ILE A 60 -1.70 -6.40 -1.51
CA ILE A 60 -0.73 -7.52 -1.61
C ILE A 60 -1.42 -8.76 -2.17
N GLY A 61 -2.56 -9.17 -1.59
CA GLY A 61 -3.30 -10.35 -2.06
C GLY A 61 -3.81 -10.22 -3.50
N GLN A 62 -4.28 -9.03 -3.87
CA GLN A 62 -4.70 -8.74 -5.26
C GLN A 62 -3.53 -8.81 -6.24
N ARG A 63 -2.36 -8.27 -5.87
CA ARG A 63 -1.16 -8.29 -6.72
C ARG A 63 -0.64 -9.71 -6.96
N GLU A 64 -0.63 -10.54 -5.92
CA GLU A 64 -0.25 -11.96 -6.00
C GLU A 64 -1.22 -12.74 -6.90
N LYS A 65 -2.53 -12.52 -6.70
CA LYS A 65 -3.57 -13.15 -7.53
C LYS A 65 -3.42 -12.77 -9.00
N LEU A 66 -3.27 -11.47 -9.30
CA LEU A 66 -3.09 -10.98 -10.66
C LEU A 66 -1.85 -11.57 -11.33
N SER A 67 -0.72 -11.63 -10.61
CA SER A 67 0.51 -12.23 -11.14
C SER A 67 0.30 -13.70 -11.50
N LYS A 68 -0.41 -14.45 -10.64
CA LYS A 68 -0.71 -15.86 -10.89
C LYS A 68 -1.61 -16.06 -12.11
N GLU A 69 -2.65 -15.25 -12.25
CA GLU A 69 -3.55 -15.28 -13.42
C GLU A 69 -2.79 -14.95 -14.70
N LEU A 70 -2.00 -13.88 -14.71
CA LEU A 70 -1.20 -13.48 -15.87
C LEU A 70 -0.18 -14.54 -16.29
N LEU A 71 0.49 -15.18 -15.34
CA LEU A 71 1.42 -16.28 -15.64
C LEU A 71 0.71 -17.49 -16.25
N ALA A 72 -0.50 -17.82 -15.78
CA ALA A 72 -1.30 -18.89 -16.35
C ALA A 72 -1.73 -18.59 -17.80
N ASP A 73 -2.14 -17.35 -18.08
CA ASP A 73 -2.48 -16.92 -19.44
C ASP A 73 -1.25 -17.00 -20.37
N MET A 74 -0.07 -16.59 -19.90
CA MET A 74 1.18 -16.71 -20.66
C MET A 74 1.54 -18.17 -20.95
N ASP A 75 1.33 -19.08 -20.00
CA ASP A 75 1.56 -20.51 -20.21
C ASP A 75 0.58 -21.10 -21.23
N GLN A 76 -0.69 -20.68 -21.19
CA GLN A 76 -1.69 -21.06 -22.19
C GLN A 76 -1.31 -20.58 -23.60
N ILE A 77 -0.92 -19.30 -23.74
CA ILE A 77 -0.46 -18.75 -25.02
C ILE A 77 0.76 -19.52 -25.54
N LYS A 78 1.73 -19.81 -24.67
CA LYS A 78 2.93 -20.56 -25.05
C LYS A 78 2.59 -21.96 -25.56
N PHE A 79 1.63 -22.63 -24.91
CA PHE A 79 1.12 -23.93 -25.33
C PHE A 79 0.45 -23.86 -26.71
N GLU A 80 -0.41 -22.87 -26.94
CA GLU A 80 -1.05 -22.63 -28.24
C GLU A 80 -0.03 -22.38 -29.35
N VAL A 81 0.99 -21.56 -29.10
CA VAL A 81 2.11 -21.34 -30.03
C VAL A 81 2.85 -22.66 -30.32
N GLY A 82 3.07 -23.49 -29.31
CA GLY A 82 3.68 -24.82 -29.50
C GLY A 82 2.85 -25.73 -30.42
N ASN A 83 1.53 -25.70 -30.27
CA ASN A 83 0.63 -26.43 -31.17
C ASN A 83 0.69 -25.90 -32.61
N ILE A 84 0.77 -24.57 -32.80
CA ILE A 84 0.92 -23.95 -34.12
C ILE A 84 2.25 -24.37 -34.77
N ILE A 85 3.37 -24.31 -34.03
CA ILE A 85 4.69 -24.75 -34.52
C ILE A 85 4.62 -26.18 -35.05
N THR A 86 3.93 -27.06 -34.31
CA THR A 86 3.78 -28.47 -34.68
C THR A 86 2.98 -28.62 -35.97
N LYS A 87 1.85 -27.91 -36.09
CA LYS A 87 1.02 -27.90 -37.32
C LYS A 87 1.80 -27.38 -38.54
N VAL A 88 2.53 -26.27 -38.38
CA VAL A 88 3.36 -25.69 -39.45
C VAL A 88 4.44 -26.67 -39.91
N ALA A 89 5.05 -27.42 -38.98
CA ALA A 89 6.04 -28.44 -39.29
C ALA A 89 5.44 -29.64 -40.07
N THR A 90 4.22 -30.05 -39.74
CA THR A 90 3.56 -31.20 -40.36
C THR A 90 2.84 -30.88 -41.68
N GLU A 91 2.31 -29.66 -41.85
CA GLU A 91 1.40 -29.32 -42.96
C GLU A 91 2.07 -28.56 -44.11
N LEU A 92 3.01 -27.65 -43.83
CA LEU A 92 3.59 -26.79 -44.86
C LEU A 92 4.88 -27.34 -45.47
N GLY A 93 5.76 -27.93 -44.65
CA GLY A 93 7.08 -28.41 -45.08
C GLY A 93 7.98 -27.34 -45.73
N GLY A 94 9.23 -27.70 -46.05
CA GLY A 94 10.15 -26.83 -46.77
C GLY A 94 10.71 -25.63 -45.98
N VAL A 95 11.40 -24.74 -46.69
CA VAL A 95 12.18 -23.62 -46.10
C VAL A 95 11.29 -22.55 -45.46
N GLU A 96 10.13 -22.25 -46.04
CA GLU A 96 9.21 -21.25 -45.48
C GLU A 96 8.61 -21.70 -44.14
N SER A 97 8.25 -23.00 -44.02
CA SER A 97 7.83 -23.61 -42.75
C SER A 97 8.93 -23.49 -41.68
N GLN A 98 10.20 -23.69 -42.05
CA GLN A 98 11.31 -23.56 -41.10
C GLN A 98 11.46 -22.12 -40.59
N LYS A 99 11.34 -21.13 -41.48
CA LYS A 99 11.43 -19.71 -41.12
C LYS A 99 10.31 -19.32 -40.15
N GLU A 100 9.07 -19.74 -40.43
CA GLU A 100 7.93 -19.45 -39.58
C GLU A 100 8.04 -20.15 -38.21
N GLN A 101 8.53 -21.40 -38.18
CA GLN A 101 8.84 -22.09 -36.92
C GLN A 101 9.89 -21.36 -36.08
N ILE A 102 10.94 -20.81 -36.70
CA ILE A 102 11.97 -20.03 -35.99
C ILE A 102 11.34 -18.78 -35.37
N MET A 103 10.51 -18.05 -36.12
CA MET A 103 9.81 -16.88 -35.61
C MET A 103 8.90 -17.22 -34.43
N LEU A 104 8.12 -18.29 -34.52
CA LEU A 104 7.24 -18.72 -33.43
C LEU A 104 8.03 -19.17 -32.19
N LYS A 105 9.15 -19.88 -32.37
CA LYS A 105 10.05 -20.24 -31.26
C LYS A 105 10.65 -18.99 -30.61
N GLN A 106 11.00 -17.98 -31.39
CA GLN A 106 11.48 -16.72 -30.85
C GLN A 106 10.39 -16.01 -30.04
N LYS A 107 9.12 -16.04 -30.47
CA LYS A 107 8.00 -15.57 -29.65
C LYS A 107 7.83 -16.34 -28.35
N GLN A 108 8.10 -17.65 -28.31
CA GLN A 108 8.11 -18.40 -27.05
C GLN A 108 9.23 -17.95 -26.10
N VAL A 109 10.39 -17.56 -26.63
CA VAL A 109 11.47 -16.98 -25.81
C VAL A 109 11.05 -15.63 -25.25
N GLU A 110 10.49 -14.73 -26.08
CA GLU A 110 9.96 -13.45 -25.64
C GLU A 110 8.90 -13.61 -24.53
N ILE A 111 8.00 -14.61 -24.63
CA ILE A 111 7.02 -14.90 -23.58
C ILE A 111 7.72 -15.28 -22.26
N GLU A 112 8.77 -16.10 -22.29
CA GLU A 112 9.50 -16.46 -21.07
C GLU A 112 10.26 -15.26 -20.46
N GLU A 113 10.81 -14.38 -21.29
CA GLU A 113 11.41 -13.12 -20.81
C GLU A 113 10.38 -12.26 -20.09
N VAL A 114 9.18 -12.11 -20.67
CA VAL A 114 8.08 -11.36 -20.03
C VAL A 114 7.63 -12.03 -18.73
N LYS A 115 7.55 -13.36 -18.65
CA LYS A 115 7.24 -14.09 -17.42
C LYS A 115 8.27 -13.83 -16.32
N VAL A 116 9.56 -13.82 -16.65
CA VAL A 116 10.63 -13.50 -15.69
C VAL A 116 10.49 -12.05 -15.22
N GLN A 117 10.24 -11.12 -16.13
CA GLN A 117 10.05 -9.71 -15.79
C GLN A 117 8.85 -9.51 -14.87
N GLU A 118 7.73 -10.18 -15.13
CA GLU A 118 6.53 -10.11 -14.28
C GLU A 118 6.81 -10.67 -12.88
N LYS A 119 7.55 -11.79 -12.76
CA LYS A 119 7.95 -12.33 -11.45
C LYS A 119 8.81 -11.34 -10.66
N LEU A 120 9.76 -10.68 -11.32
CA LEU A 120 10.61 -9.66 -10.70
C LEU A 120 9.81 -8.43 -10.28
N ASN A 121 8.90 -7.96 -11.13
CA ASN A 121 8.03 -6.83 -10.83
C ASN A 121 7.11 -7.15 -9.64
N CYS A 122 6.42 -8.29 -9.68
CA CYS A 122 5.56 -8.76 -8.60
C CYS A 122 6.32 -8.85 -7.27
N TRP A 123 7.53 -9.42 -7.29
CA TRP A 123 8.37 -9.48 -6.09
C TRP A 123 8.74 -8.10 -5.55
N ARG A 124 9.12 -7.16 -6.42
CA ARG A 124 9.41 -5.76 -6.03
C ARG A 124 8.18 -5.07 -5.45
N ASP A 125 7.04 -5.14 -6.14
CA ASP A 125 5.78 -4.52 -5.72
C ASP A 125 5.36 -5.04 -4.33
N ILE A 126 5.42 -6.35 -4.12
CA ILE A 126 5.11 -6.98 -2.83
C ILE A 126 6.11 -6.55 -1.75
N ALA A 127 7.41 -6.46 -2.08
CA ALA A 127 8.42 -6.02 -1.13
C ALA A 127 8.18 -4.58 -0.66
N ASP A 128 7.83 -3.69 -1.59
CA ASP A 128 7.50 -2.29 -1.30
C ASP A 128 6.21 -2.18 -0.46
N LEU A 129 5.15 -2.90 -0.83
CA LEU A 129 3.91 -2.95 -0.05
C LEU A 129 4.13 -3.52 1.36
N LYS A 130 4.94 -4.58 1.51
CA LYS A 130 5.29 -5.14 2.83
C LYS A 130 6.13 -4.18 3.66
N LYS A 131 6.96 -3.35 3.02
CA LYS A 131 7.70 -2.30 3.72
C LYS A 131 6.73 -1.24 4.24
N GLU A 132 5.82 -0.75 3.41
CA GLU A 132 4.80 0.22 3.83
C GLU A 132 3.94 -0.36 4.96
N LEU A 133 3.50 -1.62 4.84
CA LEU A 133 2.72 -2.31 5.87
C LEU A 133 3.42 -2.27 7.24
N ARG A 134 4.71 -2.62 7.29
CA ARG A 134 5.49 -2.59 8.54
C ARG A 134 5.58 -1.18 9.13
N GLU A 135 5.74 -0.16 8.28
CA GLU A 135 5.79 1.24 8.71
C GLU A 135 4.44 1.68 9.32
N ARG A 136 3.31 1.29 8.70
CA ARG A 136 1.96 1.59 9.23
C ARG A 136 1.66 0.84 10.51
N GLU A 137 2.01 -0.44 10.60
CA GLU A 137 1.83 -1.26 11.80
C GLU A 137 2.64 -0.69 12.98
N GLN A 138 3.88 -0.26 12.72
CA GLN A 138 4.71 0.40 13.73
C GLN A 138 4.10 1.73 14.18
N GLU A 139 3.63 2.58 13.24
CA GLU A 139 2.94 3.83 13.59
C GLU A 139 1.70 3.58 14.46
N LEU A 140 0.88 2.59 14.08
CA LEU A 140 -0.31 2.21 14.83
C LEU A 140 0.06 1.79 16.26
N LYS A 141 1.05 0.91 16.41
CA LYS A 141 1.53 0.43 17.71
C LYS A 141 2.02 1.57 18.60
N GLU A 142 2.79 2.51 18.04
CA GLU A 142 3.26 3.70 18.77
C GLU A 142 2.11 4.62 19.17
N LYS A 143 1.05 4.72 18.37
CA LYS A 143 -0.16 5.46 18.75
C LYS A 143 -0.93 4.75 19.86
N GLU A 144 -1.20 3.46 19.72
CA GLU A 144 -1.90 2.68 20.75
C GLU A 144 -1.14 2.69 22.09
N THR A 145 0.20 2.60 22.05
CA THR A 145 1.04 2.73 23.25
C THR A 145 0.92 4.11 23.90
N ARG A 146 0.94 5.19 23.11
CA ARG A 146 0.76 6.55 23.62
C ARG A 146 -0.64 6.78 24.20
N LEU A 147 -1.67 6.21 23.57
CA LEU A 147 -3.03 6.27 24.07
C LEU A 147 -3.15 5.57 25.42
N GLY A 148 -2.61 4.35 25.56
CA GLY A 148 -2.60 3.65 26.84
C GLY A 148 -1.92 4.45 27.96
N MET A 149 -0.79 5.10 27.68
CA MET A 149 -0.13 5.98 28.67
C MET A 149 -0.97 7.19 29.06
N ILE A 150 -1.74 7.76 28.11
CA ILE A 150 -2.64 8.89 28.40
C ILE A 150 -3.80 8.42 29.26
N ASP A 151 -4.38 7.26 28.96
CA ASP A 151 -5.45 6.66 29.74
C ASP A 151 -5.01 6.38 31.17
N ASP A 152 -3.78 5.85 31.36
CA ASP A 152 -3.19 5.64 32.69
C ASP A 152 -2.97 6.95 33.47
N LEU A 153 -2.66 8.05 32.77
CA LEU A 153 -2.45 9.38 33.38
C LEU A 153 -3.75 10.13 33.68
N ILE A 154 -4.84 9.81 32.99
CA ILE A 154 -6.12 10.53 33.09
C ILE A 154 -7.17 9.73 33.89
N GLY A 155 -7.10 8.40 33.87
CA GLY A 155 -8.02 7.47 34.54
C GLY A 155 -7.62 7.00 35.94
N GLY A 156 -6.43 7.39 36.42
CA GLY A 156 -6.02 7.30 37.84
C GLY A 156 -6.31 8.60 38.60
#